data_AF-A0A643FNW0-F1
#
_entry.id   AF-A0A643FNW0-F1
#
_cell.length_a   1.000
_cell.length_b   1.000
_cell.length_c   1.000
_cell.angle_alpha   90.00
_cell.angle_beta   90.00
_cell.angle_gamma   90.00
#
_symmetry.space_group_name_H-M   'P 1'
#
loop_
_entity.id
_entity.type
_entity.pdbx_description
1 polymer ?
#
loop_
_entity_poly.entity_id
_entity_poly.type
_entity_poly.pdbx_seq_one_letter_code
_entity_poly.pdbx_strand_id
1 'polypeptide(L)'
;MRQSELLGRVANGAILRIARDPWGRLLPSVVLVDPGAQGNDEIVHRWQIRKMMDSGLLQYDGSTTEDSSMYVPTSAGLAIGNAWNRAKARAAAAGAAAAGPAQGSD
;
A
#
# COMPACT_ATOMS: atom_id res chain seq x y z
N MET A 1 -2.34 -9.78 1.15
CA MET A 1 -1.26 -8.89 0.66
C MET A 1 -0.12 -8.85 1.67
N ARG A 2 1.14 -8.74 1.22
CA ARG A 2 2.29 -8.61 2.16
C ARG A 2 2.37 -7.18 2.72
N GLN A 3 2.91 -7.02 3.93
CA GLN A 3 3.07 -5.72 4.57
C GLN A 3 3.96 -4.75 3.75
N SER A 4 5.09 -5.23 3.24
CA SER A 4 6.02 -4.43 2.45
C SER A 4 5.43 -3.99 1.10
N GLU A 5 4.58 -4.83 0.52
CA GLU A 5 3.84 -4.54 -0.72
C GLU A 5 2.79 -3.45 -0.48
N LEU A 6 2.02 -3.56 0.60
CA LEU A 6 1.05 -2.54 1.00
C LEU A 6 1.74 -1.19 1.20
N LEU A 7 2.83 -1.15 1.97
CA LEU A 7 3.63 0.05 2.16
C LEU A 7 4.24 0.57 0.85
N GLY A 8 4.62 -0.34 -0.06
CA GLY A 8 5.12 0.03 -1.39
C GLY A 8 4.07 0.75 -2.23
N ARG A 9 2.83 0.27 -2.22
CA ARG A 9 1.71 0.94 -2.91
C ARG A 9 1.41 2.31 -2.30
N VAL A 10 1.36 2.39 -0.97
CA VAL A 10 1.15 3.67 -0.27
C VAL A 10 2.29 4.65 -0.54
N ALA A 11 3.53 4.18 -0.58
CA ALA A 11 4.68 5.00 -0.95
C ALA A 11 4.62 5.51 -2.41
N ASN A 12 3.90 4.81 -3.30
CA ASN A 12 3.61 5.26 -4.67
C ASN A 12 2.32 6.09 -4.79
N GLY A 13 1.70 6.47 -3.67
CA GLY A 13 0.53 7.35 -3.64
C GLY A 13 -0.81 6.65 -3.43
N ALA A 14 -0.84 5.34 -3.15
CA ALA A 14 -2.08 4.69 -2.74
C ALA A 14 -2.55 5.18 -1.36
N ILE A 15 -3.87 5.25 -1.17
CA ILE A 15 -4.49 5.76 0.05
C ILE A 15 -5.10 4.61 0.85
N LEU A 16 -4.79 4.54 2.15
CA LEU A 16 -5.43 3.63 3.11
C LEU A 16 -6.61 4.31 3.79
N ARG A 17 -7.78 4.29 3.16
CA ARG A 17 -8.97 4.97 3.66
C ARG A 17 -9.65 4.17 4.76
N ILE A 18 -9.97 4.84 5.87
CA ILE A 18 -10.78 4.27 6.94
C ILE A 18 -12.20 4.07 6.42
N ALA A 19 -12.68 2.83 6.44
CA ALA A 19 -14.03 2.51 6.04
C ALA A 19 -15.01 2.72 7.21
N ARG A 20 -16.10 3.43 6.94
CA ARG A 20 -17.20 3.67 7.88
C ARG A 20 -18.52 3.26 7.25
N ASP A 21 -19.45 2.81 8.08
CA ASP A 21 -20.84 2.60 7.66
C ASP A 21 -21.60 3.95 7.53
N PRO A 22 -22.82 3.97 6.98
CA PRO A 22 -23.62 5.20 6.86
C PRO A 22 -23.96 5.89 8.19
N TRP A 23 -23.80 5.19 9.32
CA TRP A 23 -24.02 5.71 10.66
C TRP A 23 -22.71 6.18 11.33
N GLY A 24 -21.61 6.22 10.59
CA GLY A 24 -20.30 6.69 11.05
C GLY A 24 -19.48 5.66 11.84
N ARG A 25 -19.95 4.42 11.99
CA ARG A 25 -19.25 3.37 12.73
C ARG A 25 -18.11 2.80 11.90
N LEU A 26 -16.99 2.53 12.55
CA LEU A 26 -15.81 1.94 11.91
C LEU A 26 -16.10 0.50 11.44
N LEU A 27 -15.81 0.24 10.18
CA LEU A 27 -15.87 -1.11 9.62
C LEU A 27 -14.60 -1.90 9.96
N PRO A 28 -14.65 -3.25 9.95
CA PRO A 28 -13.48 -4.11 10.17
C PRO A 28 -12.53 -4.17 8.96
N SER A 29 -12.77 -3.36 7.94
CA SER A 29 -12.01 -3.24 6.70
C SER A 29 -11.41 -1.84 6.55
N VAL A 30 -10.35 -1.77 5.75
CA VAL A 30 -9.70 -0.55 5.28
C VAL A 30 -9.64 -0.66 3.76
N VAL A 31 -9.95 0.42 3.06
CA VAL A 31 -9.95 0.43 1.60
C VAL A 31 -8.62 0.99 1.13
N LEU A 32 -7.89 0.20 0.34
CA LEU A 32 -6.72 0.64 -0.38
C LEU A 32 -7.16 1.14 -1.75
N VAL A 33 -6.94 2.44 -2.00
CA VAL A 33 -7.29 3.10 -3.26
C VAL A 33 -6.00 3.46 -3.98
N ASP A 34 -5.73 2.84 -5.13
CA ASP A 34 -4.58 3.21 -5.95
C ASP A 34 -4.88 4.48 -6.76
N PRO A 35 -3.89 5.38 -6.93
CA PRO A 35 -4.04 6.54 -7.79
C PRO A 35 -4.26 6.10 -9.24
N GLY A 36 -5.36 6.56 -9.85
CA GLY A 36 -5.69 6.28 -11.25
C GLY A 36 -6.41 4.94 -11.50
N ALA A 37 -6.60 4.09 -10.49
CA ALA A 37 -7.31 2.83 -10.64
C ALA A 37 -8.80 2.98 -10.28
N GLN A 38 -9.59 3.58 -11.17
CA GLN A 38 -11.04 3.66 -10.96
C GLN A 38 -11.64 2.24 -10.94
N GLY A 39 -12.19 1.83 -9.79
CA GLY A 39 -12.91 0.55 -9.63
C GLY A 39 -12.08 -0.64 -9.11
N ASN A 40 -10.78 -0.47 -8.82
CA ASN A 40 -9.93 -1.51 -8.22
C ASN A 40 -9.64 -1.24 -6.74
N ASP A 41 -10.68 -0.89 -5.99
CA ASP A 41 -10.56 -0.73 -4.54
C ASP A 41 -10.25 -2.09 -3.90
N GLU A 42 -9.13 -2.19 -3.21
CA GLU A 42 -8.75 -3.41 -2.51
C GLU A 42 -9.10 -3.34 -1.03
N ILE A 43 -9.63 -4.44 -0.50
CA ILE A 43 -9.95 -4.55 0.92
C ILE A 43 -8.74 -5.08 1.69
N VAL A 44 -8.29 -4.29 2.66
CA VAL A 44 -7.29 -4.68 3.65
C VAL A 44 -7.99 -4.87 4.99
N HIS A 45 -7.70 -5.97 5.68
CA HIS A 45 -8.29 -6.22 7.00
C HIS A 45 -7.72 -5.28 8.06
N ARG A 46 -8.58 -4.75 8.93
CA ARG A 46 -8.18 -3.83 10.00
C ARG A 46 -7.16 -4.41 10.98
N TRP A 47 -7.16 -5.73 11.20
CA TRP A 47 -6.14 -6.37 12.05
C TRP A 47 -4.73 -6.24 11.47
N GLN A 48 -4.58 -6.26 10.14
CA GLN A 48 -3.29 -6.09 9.48
C GLN A 48 -2.79 -4.65 9.67
N ILE A 49 -3.69 -3.68 9.48
CA ILE A 49 -3.39 -2.26 9.72
C ILE A 49 -3.01 -2.02 11.19
N ARG A 50 -3.72 -2.63 12.13
CA ARG A 50 -3.40 -2.51 13.56
C ARG A 50 -1.99 -3.00 13.89
N LYS A 51 -1.58 -4.17 13.39
CA LYS A 51 -0.19 -4.66 13.57
C LYS A 51 0.84 -3.67 13.04
N MET A 52 0.56 -3.01 11.92
CA MET A 52 1.46 -2.00 11.34
C MET A 52 1.50 -0.70 12.17
N MET A 53 0.37 -0.29 12.76
CA MET A 53 0.33 0.82 13.70
C MET A 53 1.09 0.51 14.98
N ASP A 54 0.86 -0.67 15.56
CA ASP A 54 1.53 -1.14 16.78
C ASP A 54 3.06 -1.25 16.55
N SER A 55 3.49 -1.49 15.30
CA SER A 55 4.90 -1.52 14.90
C SER A 55 5.46 -0.15 14.50
N GLY A 56 4.69 0.93 14.62
CA GLY A 56 5.11 2.29 14.28
C GLY A 56 5.31 2.55 12.78
N LEU A 57 4.68 1.77 11.90
CA LEU A 57 4.81 1.89 10.44
C LEU A 57 3.70 2.71 9.80
N LEU A 58 2.54 2.75 10.44
CA LEU A 58 1.40 3.56 10.05
C LEU A 58 0.96 4.42 11.24
N GLN A 59 0.36 5.55 10.94
CA GLN A 59 -0.29 6.42 11.91
C GLN A 59 -1.59 6.97 11.31
N TYR A 60 -2.40 7.59 12.15
CA TYR A 60 -3.56 8.35 11.74
C TYR A 60 -3.16 9.63 11.00
N ASP A 61 -3.99 10.10 10.06
CA ASP A 61 -3.83 11.43 9.46
C ASP A 61 -4.25 12.57 10.41
N GLY A 62 -5.16 12.27 11.34
CA GLY A 62 -5.53 13.13 12.46
C GLY A 62 -4.83 12.75 13.79
N SER A 63 -5.19 13.46 14.86
CA SER A 63 -4.73 13.20 16.22
C SER A 63 -5.42 11.99 16.87
N THR A 64 -6.64 11.67 16.43
CA THR A 64 -7.48 10.61 16.98
C THR A 64 -8.05 9.72 15.87
N THR A 65 -8.61 8.57 16.24
CA THR A 65 -9.30 7.70 15.26
C THR A 65 -10.59 8.35 14.76
N GLU A 66 -11.28 9.11 15.62
CA GLU A 66 -12.51 9.82 15.29
C GLU A 66 -12.28 10.88 14.22
N ASP A 67 -11.20 11.64 14.33
CA ASP A 67 -10.88 12.77 13.45
C ASP A 67 -10.11 12.34 12.18
N SER A 68 -9.85 11.05 12.04
CA SER A 68 -9.07 10.51 10.94
C SER A 68 -9.94 9.94 9.82
N SER A 69 -9.48 10.18 8.60
CA SER A 69 -10.08 9.68 7.37
C SER A 69 -9.23 8.58 6.72
N MET A 70 -7.95 8.50 7.06
CA MET A 70 -6.99 7.58 6.47
C MET A 70 -5.87 7.18 7.44
N TYR A 71 -5.13 6.15 7.04
CA TYR A 71 -3.85 5.80 7.64
C TYR A 71 -2.73 6.30 6.73
N VAL A 72 -1.73 6.96 7.30
CA VAL A 72 -0.57 7.48 6.58
C VAL A 72 0.70 6.75 7.02
N PRO A 73 1.68 6.56 6.13
CA PRO A 73 2.94 5.92 6.50
C PRO A 73 3.75 6.85 7.40
N THR A 74 4.39 6.27 8.42
CA THR A 74 5.46 6.96 9.13
C THR A 74 6.72 7.00 8.26
N SER A 75 7.76 7.70 8.70
CA SER A 75 9.07 7.68 8.01
C SER A 75 9.63 6.25 7.86
N ALA A 76 9.48 5.41 8.89
CA ALA A 76 9.87 4.01 8.87
C ALA A 76 9.02 3.19 7.89
N GLY A 77 7.70 3.36 7.91
CA GLY A 77 6.79 2.71 6.96
C GLY A 77 7.11 3.07 5.51
N LEU A 78 7.37 4.37 5.26
CA LEU A 78 7.74 4.88 3.94
C LEU A 78 9.08 4.32 3.45
N ALA A 79 10.08 4.21 4.34
CA ALA A 79 11.37 3.62 4.01
C ALA A 79 11.25 2.16 3.57
N ILE A 80 10.45 1.36 4.27
CA ILE A 80 10.16 -0.04 3.92
C ILE A 80 9.44 -0.12 2.57
N GLY A 81 8.41 0.71 2.36
CA GLY A 81 7.67 0.76 1.10
C GLY A 81 8.58 1.09 -0.09
N ASN A 82 9.42 2.12 0.06
CA ASN A 82 10.40 2.52 -0.96
C ASN A 82 11.43 1.42 -1.23
N ALA A 83 11.90 0.71 -0.21
CA ALA A 83 12.82 -0.42 -0.38
C ALA A 83 12.16 -1.56 -1.19
N TRP A 84 10.90 -1.87 -0.91
CA TRP A 84 10.13 -2.84 -1.69
C TRP A 84 9.94 -2.40 -3.14
N ASN A 85 9.61 -1.13 -3.39
CA ASN A 85 9.46 -0.59 -4.74
C ASN A 85 10.76 -0.69 -5.55
N ARG A 86 11.91 -0.36 -4.95
CA ARG A 86 13.22 -0.55 -5.58
C ARG A 86 13.52 -2.01 -5.89
N ALA A 87 13.19 -2.93 -4.98
CA ALA A 87 13.36 -4.37 -5.20
C ALA A 87 12.48 -4.87 -6.35
N LYS A 88 11.20 -4.45 -6.39
CA LYS A 88 10.26 -4.76 -7.46
C LYS A 88 10.75 -4.24 -8.82
N ALA A 89 11.25 -3.01 -8.88
CA ALA A 89 11.81 -2.43 -10.11
C ALA A 89 13.04 -3.20 -10.61
N ARG A 90 13.96 -3.59 -9.71
CA ARG A 90 15.13 -4.41 -10.07
C ARG A 90 14.72 -5.78 -10.62
N ALA A 91 13.73 -6.42 -10.01
CA ALA A 91 13.22 -7.71 -10.49
C ALA A 91 12.57 -7.58 -11.88
N ALA A 92 11.78 -6.53 -12.12
CA ALA A 92 11.19 -6.26 -13.43
C ALA A 92 12.26 -6.01 -14.51
N ALA A 93 13.29 -5.22 -14.20
CA ALA A 93 14.40 -4.95 -15.12
C ALA A 93 15.21 -6.21 -15.44
N ALA A 94 15.49 -7.06 -14.44
CA ALA A 94 16.18 -8.33 -14.66
C ALA A 94 15.35 -9.30 -15.51
N GLY A 95 14.03 -9.34 -15.30
CA GLY A 95 13.10 -10.12 -16.14
C GLY A 95 13.06 -9.62 -17.59
N ALA A 96 13.06 -8.30 -17.78
CA ALA A 96 13.12 -7.70 -19.12
C ALA A 96 14.46 -7.99 -19.83
N ALA A 97 15.58 -7.95 -19.10
CA ALA A 97 16.89 -8.28 -19.65
C ALA A 97 17.03 -9.77 -20.02
N ALA A 98 16.35 -10.68 -19.30
CA ALA A 98 16.32 -12.10 -19.62
C ALA A 98 15.44 -12.44 -20.84
N ALA A 99 14.49 -11.57 -21.19
CA ALA A 99 13.62 -11.70 -22.36
C ALA A 99 14.19 -10.99 -23.62
N GLY A 100 15.52 -10.84 -23.70
CA GLY A 100 16.23 -10.20 -24.82
C GLY A 100 15.80 -10.72 -26.21
N PRO A 101 16.02 -9.92 -27.27
CA PRO A 101 15.36 -10.11 -28.56
C PRO A 101 15.60 -11.53 -29.07
N ALA A 102 14.53 -12.21 -29.48
CA ALA A 102 14.65 -13.38 -30.33
C ALA A 102 15.46 -12.96 -31.55
N GLN A 103 16.75 -13.29 -31.55
CA GLN A 103 17.62 -13.11 -32.70
C GLN A 103 16.94 -13.81 -33.86
N GLY A 104 16.66 -13.03 -34.91
CA GLY A 104 16.16 -13.53 -36.17
C GLY A 104 16.99 -14.73 -36.60
N SER A 105 16.31 -15.85 -36.77
CA SER A 105 16.82 -16.96 -37.55
C SER A 105 16.63 -16.62 -39.02
N ASP A 106 17.76 -16.61 -39.73
CA ASP A 106 17.93 -16.59 -41.19
C ASP A 106 16.91 -17.45 -41.96
#